data_AF-A0A1C5UFI6-F1
#
_entry.id   AF-A0A1C5UFI6-F1
#
_cell.length_a   1.000
_cell.length_b   1.000
_cell.length_c   1.000
_cell.angle_alpha   90.00
_cell.angle_beta   90.00
_cell.angle_gamma   90.00
#
_symmetry.space_group_name_H-M   'P 1'
#
loop_
_entity.id
_entity.type
_entity.pdbx_description
1 polymer ?
#
loop_
_entity_poly.entity_id
_entity_poly.type
_entity_poly.pdbx_seq_one_letter_code
_entity_poly.pdbx_strand_id
1 'polypeptide(L)'
;MDTVQARQWCRKQQYDQVAAMYARQIAAMDTWGPWDYYYYAYSLSKLKEYAEGREISRRCIMAFPDFAQIRDIYGWCLYHLYVRPFAPGQSDEGDFRRAVEAIVKYTEQRERSPYERAVWKMIDVLRRQKKASAEELDAWLTLLNPARLSSRPQEYVKDGEWLSGASYRERWYALKSGVLVKKGEYNACIAVCEEGLRIFTEFHYDNDIWLKYRIALCRLRLGDIGGAEREFSALLQYKQHWIIYRGLFYAGQAQKSLRKMKQYGAAALLLPGDMADKVQFLAEFADSLAGQEDLRTERAWHYALALRIRQERGWFVPEALRRQAATYEGQIPRKAELLRSLQAFWIQCRHDGEEEKQGFISAVLPGGRAGFIKEYGGPSYYFKRDALLGLDAEAGTYVTFFVEVGQDRFGGKASRRAVDIRKKESLF
;
A
#
# COMPACT_ATOMS: atom_id res chain seq x y z
N MET A 1 44.21 -8.14 34.54
CA MET A 1 42.76 -8.33 34.33
C MET A 1 42.49 -9.77 33.97
N ASP A 2 41.33 -10.29 34.37
CA ASP A 2 40.98 -11.70 34.18
C ASP A 2 39.92 -11.88 33.07
N THR A 3 40.28 -11.43 31.86
CA THR A 3 39.46 -11.60 30.64
C THR A 3 39.15 -13.09 30.37
N VAL A 4 40.02 -14.00 30.82
CA VAL A 4 39.83 -15.45 30.73
C VAL A 4 38.67 -15.89 31.62
N GLN A 5 38.62 -15.43 32.87
CA GLN A 5 37.51 -15.70 33.78
C GLN A 5 36.20 -15.09 33.29
N ALA A 6 36.23 -13.85 32.77
CA ALA A 6 35.06 -13.21 32.17
C ALA A 6 34.46 -14.07 31.04
N ARG A 7 35.32 -14.57 30.14
CA ARG A 7 34.91 -15.48 29.06
C ARG A 7 34.28 -16.76 29.59
N GLN A 8 34.83 -17.36 30.64
CA GLN A 8 34.29 -18.58 31.24
C GLN A 8 32.91 -18.34 31.86
N TRP A 9 32.74 -17.24 32.60
CA TRP A 9 31.46 -16.89 33.19
C TRP A 9 30.40 -16.53 32.14
N CYS A 10 30.75 -15.81 31.08
CA CYS A 10 29.82 -15.57 29.96
C CYS A 10 29.34 -16.88 29.32
N ARG A 11 30.22 -17.89 29.16
CA ARG A 11 29.83 -19.23 28.65
C ARG A 11 28.86 -19.95 29.58
N LYS A 12 28.99 -19.73 30.89
CA LYS A 12 28.08 -20.24 31.93
C LYS A 12 26.84 -19.36 32.15
N GLN A 13 26.66 -18.29 31.36
CA GLN A 13 25.59 -17.30 31.50
C GLN A 13 25.57 -16.57 32.85
N GLN A 14 26.72 -16.48 33.53
CA GLN A 14 26.89 -15.79 34.82
C GLN A 14 27.20 -14.30 34.58
N TYR A 15 26.27 -13.59 33.93
CA TYR A 15 26.48 -12.21 33.48
C TYR A 15 26.57 -11.20 34.64
N ASP A 16 25.83 -11.46 35.71
CA ASP A 16 25.87 -10.71 36.97
C ASP A 16 27.28 -10.71 37.59
N GLN A 17 27.94 -11.87 37.59
CA GLN A 17 29.30 -12.03 38.12
C GLN A 17 30.33 -11.26 37.28
N VAL A 18 30.20 -11.34 35.95
CA VAL A 18 31.07 -10.58 35.02
C VAL A 18 30.87 -9.07 35.20
N ALA A 19 29.62 -8.62 35.26
CA ALA A 19 29.30 -7.20 35.43
C ALA A 19 29.84 -6.68 36.77
N ALA A 20 29.62 -7.40 37.88
CA ALA A 20 30.13 -7.01 39.18
C ALA A 20 31.66 -6.97 39.24
N MET A 21 32.35 -7.91 38.57
CA MET A 21 33.81 -7.93 38.50
C MET A 21 34.37 -6.68 37.82
N TYR A 22 33.86 -6.34 36.63
CA TYR A 22 34.33 -5.18 35.88
C TYR A 22 33.91 -3.85 36.52
N ALA A 23 32.71 -3.77 37.12
CA ALA A 23 32.26 -2.59 37.85
C ALA A 23 33.21 -2.22 39.01
N ARG A 24 33.71 -3.22 39.76
CA ARG A 24 34.70 -3.00 40.83
C ARG A 24 36.05 -2.49 40.31
N GLN A 25 36.35 -2.72 39.05
CA GLN A 25 37.62 -2.37 38.40
C GLN A 25 37.48 -1.20 37.41
N ILE A 26 36.34 -0.49 37.43
CA ILE A 26 36.04 0.57 36.46
C ILE A 26 37.06 1.73 36.55
N ALA A 27 37.65 1.96 37.71
CA ALA A 27 38.70 2.97 37.90
C ALA A 27 39.99 2.62 37.14
N ALA A 28 40.22 1.34 36.81
CA ALA A 28 41.36 0.87 36.04
C ALA A 28 41.03 0.69 34.54
N MET A 29 39.94 1.28 34.05
CA MET A 29 39.44 1.10 32.67
C MET A 29 40.48 1.49 31.61
N ASP A 30 41.37 2.44 31.88
CA ASP A 30 42.43 2.84 30.93
C ASP A 30 43.45 1.74 30.65
N THR A 31 43.49 0.70 31.49
CA THR A 31 44.35 -0.47 31.27
C THR A 31 43.67 -1.58 30.47
N TRP A 32 42.36 -1.47 30.21
CA TRP A 32 41.53 -2.51 29.61
C TRP A 32 41.90 -2.82 28.17
N GLY A 33 41.92 -4.10 27.82
CA GLY A 33 41.98 -4.53 26.43
C GLY A 33 40.58 -4.53 25.79
N PRO A 34 40.47 -4.62 24.46
CA PRO A 34 39.18 -4.60 23.75
C PRO A 34 38.21 -5.70 24.21
N TRP A 35 38.71 -6.86 24.62
CA TRP A 35 37.91 -7.96 25.13
C TRP A 35 37.32 -7.71 26.53
N ASP A 36 37.96 -6.87 27.35
CA ASP A 36 37.42 -6.49 28.65
C ASP A 36 36.17 -5.63 28.50
N TYR A 37 36.26 -4.61 27.63
CA TYR A 37 35.10 -3.83 27.23
C TYR A 37 33.99 -4.71 26.65
N TYR A 38 34.36 -5.67 25.78
CA TYR A 38 33.40 -6.60 25.18
C TYR A 38 32.63 -7.39 26.23
N TYR A 39 33.33 -8.10 27.12
CA TYR A 39 32.66 -8.95 28.09
C TYR A 39 31.84 -8.14 29.09
N TYR A 40 32.31 -6.95 29.47
CA TYR A 40 31.53 -6.09 30.36
C TYR A 40 30.25 -5.59 29.68
N ALA A 41 30.37 -4.97 28.49
CA ALA A 41 29.22 -4.47 27.75
C ALA A 41 28.24 -5.58 27.34
N TYR A 42 28.75 -6.75 26.94
CA TYR A 42 27.94 -7.92 26.63
C TYR A 42 27.10 -8.36 27.83
N SER A 43 27.72 -8.40 29.01
CA SER A 43 27.05 -8.81 30.25
C SER A 43 25.99 -7.80 30.67
N LEU A 44 26.30 -6.49 30.62
CA LEU A 44 25.34 -5.41 30.84
C LEU A 44 24.14 -5.52 29.88
N SER A 45 24.37 -5.78 28.59
CA SER A 45 23.31 -5.98 27.61
C SER A 45 22.41 -7.18 27.95
N LYS A 46 22.98 -8.30 28.43
CA LYS A 46 22.19 -9.47 28.87
C LYS A 46 21.38 -9.20 30.14
N LEU A 47 21.87 -8.34 31.01
CA LEU A 47 21.17 -7.85 32.19
C LEU A 47 20.16 -6.74 31.87
N LYS A 48 20.01 -6.33 30.59
CA LYS A 48 19.16 -5.23 30.11
C LYS A 48 19.58 -3.84 30.62
N GLU A 49 20.80 -3.71 31.10
CA GLU A 49 21.43 -2.44 31.49
C GLU A 49 21.97 -1.71 30.25
N TYR A 50 21.07 -1.39 29.32
CA TYR A 50 21.44 -0.93 27.98
C TYR A 50 22.12 0.44 27.99
N ALA A 51 21.79 1.33 28.94
CA ALA A 51 22.38 2.65 29.06
C ALA A 51 23.87 2.58 29.38
N GLU A 52 24.24 1.79 30.38
CA GLU A 52 25.64 1.56 30.73
C GLU A 52 26.35 0.75 29.65
N GLY A 53 25.71 -0.31 29.14
CA GLY A 53 26.26 -1.12 28.03
C GLY A 53 26.57 -0.29 26.78
N ARG A 54 25.73 0.70 26.44
CA ARG A 54 25.98 1.66 25.37
C ARG A 54 27.24 2.48 25.62
N GLU A 55 27.42 3.01 26.83
CA GLU A 55 28.55 3.87 27.15
C GLU A 55 29.88 3.10 27.14
N ILE A 56 29.90 1.90 27.73
CA ILE A 56 31.08 1.02 27.68
C ILE A 56 31.42 0.64 26.24
N SER A 57 30.42 0.28 25.45
CA SER A 57 30.63 -0.05 24.03
C SER A 57 31.16 1.16 23.23
N ARG A 58 30.63 2.36 23.48
CA ARG A 58 31.08 3.60 22.83
C ARG A 58 32.54 3.90 23.14
N ARG A 59 32.95 3.76 24.41
CA ARG A 59 34.34 3.96 24.83
C ARG A 59 35.28 2.97 24.15
N CYS A 60 34.88 1.71 24.04
CA CYS A 60 35.64 0.69 23.31
C CYS A 60 35.80 1.04 21.83
N ILE A 61 34.74 1.51 21.16
CA ILE A 61 34.82 1.94 19.75
C ILE A 61 35.82 3.10 19.57
N MET A 62 35.88 4.03 20.53
CA MET A 62 36.83 5.15 20.49
C MET A 62 38.27 4.70 20.76
N ALA A 63 38.47 3.81 21.73
CA ALA A 63 39.81 3.33 22.12
C ALA A 63 40.38 2.27 21.16
N PHE A 64 39.52 1.44 20.58
CA PHE A 64 39.89 0.33 19.69
C PHE A 64 39.02 0.31 18.43
N PRO A 65 39.19 1.27 17.49
CA PRO A 65 38.32 1.41 16.32
C PRO A 65 38.21 0.15 15.44
N ASP A 66 39.27 -0.66 15.37
CA ASP A 66 39.35 -1.88 14.56
C ASP A 66 38.67 -3.11 15.20
N PHE A 67 38.28 -3.01 16.47
CA PHE A 67 37.62 -4.12 17.18
C PHE A 67 36.12 -4.17 16.86
N ALA A 68 35.76 -4.82 15.75
CA ALA A 68 34.39 -4.83 15.24
C ALA A 68 33.35 -5.54 16.15
N GLN A 69 33.79 -6.45 17.01
CA GLN A 69 32.91 -7.32 17.82
C GLN A 69 32.04 -6.52 18.80
N ILE A 70 32.52 -5.38 19.30
CA ILE A 70 31.75 -4.52 20.22
C ILE A 70 30.58 -3.82 19.53
N ARG A 71 30.65 -3.63 18.20
CA ARG A 71 29.71 -2.79 17.47
C ARG A 71 28.29 -3.37 17.46
N ASP A 72 28.15 -4.69 17.45
CA ASP A 72 26.82 -5.35 17.53
C ASP A 72 26.17 -5.10 18.90
N ILE A 73 26.95 -5.19 19.99
CA ILE A 73 26.47 -4.88 21.36
C ILE A 73 26.03 -3.41 21.42
N TYR A 74 26.84 -2.49 20.90
CA TYR A 74 26.49 -1.08 20.81
C TYR A 74 25.16 -0.87 20.06
N GLY A 75 24.99 -1.53 18.91
CA GLY A 75 23.79 -1.46 18.10
C GLY A 75 22.54 -1.97 18.82
N TRP A 76 22.64 -3.09 19.54
CA TRP A 76 21.53 -3.61 20.34
C TRP A 76 21.18 -2.70 21.52
N CYS A 77 22.16 -2.14 22.21
CA CYS A 77 21.92 -1.17 23.28
C CYS A 77 21.16 0.06 22.75
N LEU A 78 21.60 0.64 21.63
CA LEU A 78 20.89 1.75 20.97
C LEU A 78 19.48 1.35 20.54
N TYR A 79 19.33 0.15 19.96
CA TYR A 79 18.04 -0.34 19.52
C TYR A 79 17.04 -0.43 20.67
N HIS A 80 17.46 -0.98 21.81
CA HIS A 80 16.59 -1.15 22.98
C HIS A 80 16.27 0.15 23.72
N LEU A 81 17.20 1.10 23.74
CA LEU A 81 17.01 2.39 24.40
C LEU A 81 16.12 3.33 23.58
N TYR A 82 16.34 3.42 22.27
CA TYR A 82 15.80 4.53 21.47
C TYR A 82 14.92 4.08 20.31
N VAL A 83 15.18 2.92 19.70
CA VAL A 83 14.49 2.50 18.45
C VAL A 83 13.24 1.67 18.73
N ARG A 84 13.38 0.62 19.55
CA ARG A 84 12.28 -0.26 19.92
C ARG A 84 11.15 0.48 20.65
N PRO A 85 11.42 1.29 21.69
CA PRO A 85 10.37 1.99 22.43
C PRO A 85 9.80 3.21 21.68
N PHE A 86 10.37 3.61 20.55
CA PHE A 86 9.94 4.82 19.83
C PHE A 86 8.46 4.77 19.46
N ALA A 87 7.74 5.80 19.90
CA ALA A 87 6.35 6.08 19.58
C ALA A 87 6.20 7.55 19.08
N PRO A 88 5.68 7.76 17.86
CA PRO A 88 5.47 9.11 17.32
C PRO A 88 4.63 10.00 18.26
N GLY A 89 5.10 11.22 18.50
CA GLY A 89 4.46 12.19 19.39
C GLY A 89 4.67 11.97 20.89
N GLN A 90 5.33 10.87 21.30
CA GLN A 90 5.63 10.57 22.71
C GLN A 90 7.14 10.48 22.96
N SER A 91 7.91 10.03 21.98
CA SER A 91 9.37 9.89 22.06
C SER A 91 10.08 11.06 21.37
N ASP A 92 11.32 11.33 21.77
CA ASP A 92 12.19 12.30 21.10
C ASP A 92 12.59 11.80 19.69
N GLU A 93 12.16 12.51 18.66
CA GLU A 93 12.43 12.14 17.26
C GLU A 93 13.92 12.31 16.88
N GLY A 94 14.62 13.25 17.52
CA GLY A 94 16.04 13.50 17.30
C GLY A 94 16.91 12.38 17.84
N ASP A 95 16.65 11.92 19.06
CA ASP A 95 17.30 10.76 19.66
C ASP A 95 17.04 9.49 18.86
N PHE A 96 15.79 9.28 18.43
CA PHE A 96 15.45 8.15 17.57
C PHE A 96 16.26 8.15 16.28
N ARG A 97 16.28 9.29 15.55
CA ARG A 97 17.02 9.40 14.28
C ARG A 97 18.51 9.18 14.49
N ARG A 98 19.13 9.86 15.46
CA ARG A 98 20.56 9.68 15.79
C ARG A 98 20.89 8.23 16.14
N ALA A 99 20.02 7.54 16.88
CA ALA A 99 20.23 6.15 17.24
C ALA A 99 20.18 5.23 16.02
N VAL A 100 19.20 5.39 15.12
CA VAL A 100 19.13 4.61 13.88
C VAL A 100 20.35 4.86 13.00
N GLU A 101 20.75 6.12 12.82
CA GLU A 101 21.94 6.49 12.02
C GLU A 101 23.23 5.90 12.62
N ALA A 102 23.38 5.94 13.95
CA ALA A 102 24.52 5.32 14.62
C ALA A 102 24.51 3.79 14.45
N ILE A 103 23.36 3.13 14.55
CA ILE A 103 23.25 1.69 14.28
C ILE A 103 23.69 1.38 12.84
N VAL A 104 23.21 2.12 11.85
CA VAL A 104 23.59 1.95 10.44
C VAL A 104 25.09 2.16 10.23
N LYS A 105 25.67 3.16 10.90
CA LYS A 105 27.10 3.48 10.78
C LYS A 105 28.01 2.39 11.33
N TYR A 106 27.67 1.80 12.47
CA TYR A 106 28.58 0.90 13.20
C TYR A 106 28.26 -0.59 13.01
N THR A 107 27.06 -0.95 12.56
CA THR A 107 26.66 -2.36 12.41
C THR A 107 26.44 -2.74 10.94
N GLU A 108 26.32 -4.04 10.68
CA GLU A 108 26.09 -4.57 9.34
C GLU A 108 24.70 -5.20 9.21
N GLN A 109 24.14 -5.16 8.00
CA GLN A 109 22.92 -5.90 7.72
C GLN A 109 23.15 -7.42 7.78
N ARG A 110 22.49 -8.06 8.74
CA ARG A 110 22.24 -9.50 8.83
C ARG A 110 20.77 -9.75 9.18
N GLU A 111 20.24 -10.93 8.90
CA GLU A 111 18.86 -11.26 9.25
C GLU A 111 18.62 -11.00 10.76
N ARG A 112 17.56 -10.22 11.08
CA ARG A 112 17.17 -9.85 12.46
C ARG A 112 18.22 -9.05 13.26
N SER A 113 19.28 -8.55 12.63
CA SER A 113 20.29 -7.66 13.22
C SER A 113 19.69 -6.34 13.74
N PRO A 114 20.40 -5.61 14.62
CA PRO A 114 19.96 -4.27 15.02
C PRO A 114 19.89 -3.34 13.81
N TYR A 115 20.79 -3.50 12.82
CA TYR A 115 20.76 -2.80 11.54
C TYR A 115 19.42 -2.95 10.82
N GLU A 116 19.05 -4.20 10.48
CA GLU A 116 17.85 -4.49 9.70
C GLU A 116 16.59 -3.99 10.42
N ARG A 117 16.52 -4.23 11.73
CA ARG A 117 15.38 -3.80 12.56
C ARG A 117 15.27 -2.28 12.67
N ALA A 118 16.40 -1.58 12.83
CA ALA A 118 16.40 -0.13 12.94
C ALA A 118 15.99 0.54 11.63
N VAL A 119 16.51 0.07 10.50
CA VAL A 119 16.13 0.59 9.18
C VAL A 119 14.64 0.33 8.89
N TRP A 120 14.13 -0.88 9.19
CA TRP A 120 12.69 -1.15 9.04
C TRP A 120 11.82 -0.28 9.94
N LYS A 121 12.24 -0.04 11.20
CA LYS A 121 11.52 0.84 12.11
C LYS A 121 11.48 2.27 11.57
N MET A 122 12.59 2.79 11.03
CA MET A 122 12.62 4.11 10.40
C MET A 122 11.68 4.18 9.19
N ILE A 123 11.71 3.17 8.31
CA ILE A 123 10.78 3.04 7.17
C ILE A 123 9.32 3.07 7.64
N ASP A 124 8.98 2.36 8.72
CA ASP A 124 7.62 2.34 9.27
C ASP A 124 7.18 3.67 9.87
N VAL A 125 8.10 4.42 10.48
CA VAL A 125 7.85 5.77 10.98
C VAL A 125 7.60 6.73 9.82
N LEU A 126 8.51 6.76 8.83
CA LEU A 126 8.40 7.63 7.67
C LEU A 126 7.10 7.41 6.89
N ARG A 127 6.70 6.14 6.68
CA ARG A 127 5.44 5.81 5.97
C ARG A 127 4.18 6.35 6.64
N ARG A 128 4.22 6.61 7.95
CA ARG A 128 3.08 7.16 8.72
C ARG A 128 3.13 8.68 8.79
N GLN A 129 4.27 9.30 8.51
CA GLN A 129 4.43 10.73 8.52
C GLN A 129 3.92 11.35 7.22
N LYS A 130 3.03 12.33 7.33
CA LYS A 130 2.49 13.06 6.17
C LYS A 130 3.57 13.84 5.39
N LYS A 131 4.66 14.21 6.05
CA LYS A 131 5.74 15.06 5.50
C LYS A 131 6.89 14.27 4.86
N ALA A 132 6.98 12.96 5.08
CA ALA A 132 8.08 12.16 4.56
C ALA A 132 8.02 12.13 3.02
N SER A 133 9.14 12.48 2.37
CA SER A 133 9.23 12.48 0.92
C SER A 133 9.48 11.08 0.36
N ALA A 134 9.27 10.91 -0.94
CA ALA A 134 9.60 9.65 -1.61
C ALA A 134 11.11 9.41 -1.59
N GLU A 135 11.91 10.47 -1.71
CA GLU A 135 13.38 10.44 -1.70
C GLU A 135 13.92 9.98 -0.35
N GLU A 136 13.37 10.49 0.76
CA GLU A 136 13.80 10.07 2.10
C GLU A 136 13.48 8.59 2.32
N LEU A 137 12.27 8.15 1.96
CA LEU A 137 11.90 6.74 2.08
C LEU A 137 12.79 5.84 1.20
N ASP A 138 13.16 6.31 0.01
CA ASP A 138 14.03 5.59 -0.92
C ASP A 138 15.46 5.44 -0.39
N ALA A 139 16.00 6.49 0.24
CA ALA A 139 17.32 6.48 0.84
C ALA A 139 17.42 5.38 1.90
N TRP A 140 16.40 5.25 2.78
CA TRP A 140 16.36 4.20 3.79
C TRP A 140 16.12 2.81 3.21
N LEU A 141 15.30 2.66 2.16
CA LEU A 141 15.13 1.38 1.47
C LEU A 141 16.43 0.91 0.81
N THR A 142 17.25 1.84 0.30
CA THR A 142 18.52 1.54 -0.38
C THR A 142 19.60 1.05 0.60
N LEU A 143 19.47 1.35 1.89
CA LEU A 143 20.35 0.79 2.93
C LEU A 143 20.11 -0.71 3.16
N LEU A 144 19.00 -1.27 2.69
CA LEU A 144 18.71 -2.70 2.77
C LEU A 144 19.11 -3.39 1.46
N ASN A 145 20.05 -4.33 1.54
CA ASN A 145 20.31 -5.28 0.48
C ASN A 145 19.18 -6.34 0.45
N PRO A 146 18.35 -6.40 -0.61
CA PRO A 146 17.22 -7.32 -0.68
C PRO A 146 17.63 -8.79 -0.72
N ALA A 147 18.84 -9.14 -1.20
CA ALA A 147 19.32 -10.52 -1.22
C ALA A 147 19.65 -11.05 0.19
N ARG A 148 19.86 -10.17 1.17
CA ARG A 148 20.10 -10.52 2.58
C ARG A 148 18.83 -10.54 3.44
N LEU A 149 17.70 -10.11 2.89
CA LEU A 149 16.42 -10.12 3.59
C LEU A 149 15.80 -11.52 3.56
N SER A 150 15.18 -11.90 4.68
CA SER A 150 14.47 -13.17 4.78
C SER A 150 13.36 -13.24 3.73
N SER A 151 13.32 -14.37 3.00
CA SER A 151 12.25 -14.71 2.04
C SER A 151 11.13 -15.52 2.70
N ARG A 152 11.24 -15.83 4.00
CA ARG A 152 10.18 -16.52 4.74
C ARG A 152 9.02 -15.56 4.99
N PRO A 153 7.76 -15.98 4.73
CA PRO A 153 6.60 -15.22 5.15
C PRO A 153 6.65 -14.88 6.64
N GLN A 154 6.05 -13.76 7.00
CA GLN A 154 5.92 -13.33 8.40
C GLN A 154 4.65 -13.92 8.99
N GLU A 155 4.75 -14.62 10.10
CA GLU A 155 3.58 -15.15 10.82
C GLU A 155 3.22 -14.22 11.98
N TYR A 156 1.93 -13.91 12.12
CA TYR A 156 1.42 -13.12 13.25
C TYR A 156 -0.02 -13.51 13.58
N VAL A 157 -0.40 -13.28 14.83
CA VAL A 157 -1.77 -13.50 15.30
C VAL A 157 -2.54 -12.19 15.24
N LYS A 158 -3.72 -12.21 14.62
CA LYS A 158 -4.66 -11.10 14.62
C LYS A 158 -6.05 -11.65 14.94
N ASP A 159 -6.71 -11.07 15.93
CA ASP A 159 -8.06 -11.47 16.36
C ASP A 159 -8.18 -12.98 16.70
N GLY A 160 -7.09 -13.58 17.19
CA GLY A 160 -7.02 -15.01 17.54
C GLY A 160 -6.65 -15.93 16.38
N GLU A 161 -6.56 -15.43 15.15
CA GLU A 161 -6.22 -16.21 13.96
C GLU A 161 -4.76 -16.03 13.55
N TRP A 162 -4.11 -17.13 13.14
CA TRP A 162 -2.79 -17.10 12.54
C TRP A 162 -2.89 -16.60 11.10
N LEU A 163 -2.20 -15.50 10.81
CA LEU A 163 -2.12 -14.92 9.48
C LEU A 163 -0.68 -14.98 8.97
N SER A 164 -0.55 -15.28 7.67
CA SER A 164 0.69 -15.15 6.92
C SER A 164 0.75 -13.79 6.23
N GLY A 165 1.86 -13.09 6.40
CA GLY A 165 2.17 -11.84 5.72
C GLY A 165 3.41 -11.95 4.84
N ALA A 166 3.57 -10.95 3.98
CA ALA A 166 4.72 -10.83 3.09
C ALA A 166 6.05 -11.00 3.83
N SER A 167 7.00 -11.71 3.22
CA SER A 167 8.38 -11.78 3.73
C SER A 167 9.02 -10.38 3.76
N TYR A 168 10.09 -10.18 4.52
CA TYR A 168 10.82 -8.89 4.50
C TYR A 168 11.33 -8.56 3.09
N ARG A 169 11.75 -9.57 2.33
CA ARG A 169 12.19 -9.40 0.94
C ARG A 169 11.03 -8.96 0.04
N GLU A 170 9.88 -9.63 0.12
CA GLU A 170 8.68 -9.27 -0.66
C GLU A 170 8.20 -7.86 -0.31
N ARG A 171 8.16 -7.54 0.99
CA ARG A 171 7.86 -6.20 1.51
C ARG A 171 8.78 -5.13 0.92
N TRP A 172 10.08 -5.42 0.78
CA TRP A 172 11.03 -4.49 0.16
C TRP A 172 10.68 -4.21 -1.31
N TYR A 173 10.39 -5.24 -2.12
CA TYR A 173 9.99 -5.07 -3.52
C TYR A 173 8.69 -4.27 -3.67
N ALA A 174 7.70 -4.56 -2.83
CA ALA A 174 6.43 -3.84 -2.82
C ALA A 174 6.61 -2.34 -2.50
N LEU A 175 7.44 -2.02 -1.49
CA LEU A 175 7.71 -0.63 -1.10
C LEU A 175 8.61 0.10 -2.10
N LYS A 176 9.72 -0.52 -2.52
CA LYS A 176 10.69 0.07 -3.44
C LYS A 176 10.04 0.40 -4.79
N SER A 177 9.28 -0.52 -5.37
CA SER A 177 8.53 -0.24 -6.61
C SER A 177 7.55 0.93 -6.45
N GLY A 178 6.81 1.00 -5.33
CA GLY A 178 5.89 2.11 -5.06
C GLY A 178 6.59 3.47 -4.92
N VAL A 179 7.79 3.50 -4.34
CA VAL A 179 8.61 4.70 -4.21
C VAL A 179 9.18 5.15 -5.56
N LEU A 180 9.69 4.22 -6.37
CA LEU A 180 10.25 4.52 -7.68
C LEU A 180 9.21 5.13 -8.64
N VAL A 181 7.95 4.65 -8.60
CA VAL A 181 6.84 5.29 -9.33
C VAL A 181 6.66 6.75 -8.92
N LYS A 182 6.67 7.04 -7.61
CA LYS A 182 6.50 8.40 -7.08
C LYS A 182 7.64 9.34 -7.48
N LYS A 183 8.87 8.81 -7.54
CA LYS A 183 10.07 9.55 -7.99
C LYS A 183 10.12 9.75 -9.51
N GLY A 184 9.26 9.08 -10.27
CA GLY A 184 9.32 9.11 -11.74
C GLY A 184 10.45 8.25 -12.33
N GLU A 185 11.08 7.39 -11.53
CA GLU A 185 12.17 6.50 -11.96
C GLU A 185 11.59 5.23 -12.61
N TYR A 186 10.91 5.41 -13.74
CA TYR A 186 10.05 4.39 -14.33
C TYR A 186 10.81 3.13 -14.79
N ASN A 187 11.97 3.28 -15.43
CA ASN A 187 12.78 2.12 -15.84
C ASN A 187 13.27 1.30 -14.64
N ALA A 188 13.73 1.98 -13.58
CA ALA A 188 14.15 1.30 -12.35
C ALA A 188 12.96 0.59 -11.67
N CYS A 189 11.78 1.21 -11.67
CA CYS A 189 10.57 0.57 -11.16
C CYS A 189 10.24 -0.72 -11.93
N ILE A 190 10.30 -0.69 -13.27
CA ILE A 190 10.03 -1.86 -14.10
C ILE A 190 11.00 -2.98 -13.74
N ALA A 191 12.31 -2.70 -13.70
CA ALA A 191 13.34 -3.69 -13.37
C ALA A 191 13.10 -4.33 -11.99
N VAL A 192 12.80 -3.52 -10.96
CA VAL A 192 12.50 -4.00 -9.61
C VAL A 192 11.23 -4.86 -9.58
N CYS A 193 10.19 -4.47 -10.31
CA CYS A 193 8.95 -5.25 -10.39
C CYS A 193 9.18 -6.61 -11.09
N GLU A 194 9.88 -6.61 -12.22
CA GLU A 194 10.19 -7.83 -12.99
C GLU A 194 11.12 -8.77 -12.20
N GLU A 195 12.08 -8.23 -11.46
CA GLU A 195 12.90 -9.03 -10.55
C GLU A 195 12.05 -9.67 -9.44
N GLY A 196 11.18 -8.89 -8.79
CA GLY A 196 10.25 -9.41 -7.78
C GLY A 196 9.36 -10.53 -8.32
N LEU A 197 8.76 -10.33 -9.51
CA LEU A 197 7.91 -11.32 -10.19
C LEU A 197 8.65 -12.61 -10.57
N ARG A 198 9.98 -12.57 -10.76
CA ARG A 198 10.79 -13.77 -11.00
C ARG A 198 11.19 -14.50 -9.72
N ILE A 199 11.40 -13.76 -8.62
CA ILE A 199 11.90 -14.32 -7.36
C ILE A 199 10.79 -15.05 -6.59
N PHE A 200 9.58 -14.51 -6.56
CA PHE A 200 8.50 -15.07 -5.75
C PHE A 200 7.54 -15.90 -6.60
N THR A 201 7.22 -17.10 -6.13
CA THR A 201 6.18 -17.97 -6.69
C THR A 201 4.82 -17.73 -6.06
N GLU A 202 4.79 -17.23 -4.82
CA GLU A 202 3.60 -16.88 -4.07
C GLU A 202 3.72 -15.45 -3.55
N PHE A 203 2.60 -14.73 -3.58
CA PHE A 203 2.54 -13.33 -3.18
C PHE A 203 1.46 -13.11 -2.13
N HIS A 204 1.72 -12.16 -1.23
CA HIS A 204 0.78 -11.69 -0.24
C HIS A 204 0.19 -10.35 -0.68
N TYR A 205 -1.01 -10.03 -0.19
CA TYR A 205 -1.65 -8.72 -0.39
C TYR A 205 -1.80 -8.29 -1.87
N ASP A 206 -1.93 -9.27 -2.78
CA ASP A 206 -1.96 -9.07 -4.23
C ASP A 206 -0.73 -8.32 -4.77
N ASN A 207 0.43 -8.52 -4.14
CA ASN A 207 1.66 -7.84 -4.54
C ASN A 207 2.04 -8.13 -6.00
N ASP A 208 1.76 -9.33 -6.53
CA ASP A 208 1.96 -9.62 -7.96
C ASP A 208 1.12 -8.71 -8.86
N ILE A 209 -0.15 -8.49 -8.51
CA ILE A 209 -1.06 -7.59 -9.22
C ILE A 209 -0.54 -6.16 -9.12
N TRP A 210 -0.09 -5.73 -7.94
CA TRP A 210 0.46 -4.38 -7.75
C TRP A 210 1.77 -4.16 -8.50
N LEU A 211 2.67 -5.15 -8.56
CA LEU A 211 3.91 -5.06 -9.34
C LEU A 211 3.61 -4.96 -10.83
N LYS A 212 2.72 -5.81 -11.36
CA LYS A 212 2.27 -5.76 -12.76
C LYS A 212 1.56 -4.44 -13.09
N TYR A 213 0.71 -3.94 -12.19
CA TYR A 213 0.06 -2.63 -12.34
C TYR A 213 1.08 -1.50 -12.44
N ARG A 214 2.14 -1.53 -11.63
CA ARG A 214 3.20 -0.53 -11.67
C ARG A 214 4.04 -0.62 -12.95
N ILE A 215 4.30 -1.83 -13.47
CA ILE A 215 4.96 -2.01 -14.78
C ILE A 215 4.13 -1.31 -15.86
N ALA A 216 2.83 -1.63 -15.96
CA ALA A 216 1.93 -1.02 -16.94
C ALA A 216 1.87 0.51 -16.80
N LEU A 217 1.79 1.02 -15.57
CA LEU A 217 1.80 2.45 -15.30
C LEU A 217 3.11 3.11 -15.73
N CYS A 218 4.25 2.48 -15.45
CA CYS A 218 5.57 3.00 -15.86
C CYS A 218 5.71 3.00 -17.38
N ARG A 219 5.29 1.93 -18.07
CA ARG A 219 5.26 1.86 -19.54
C ARG A 219 4.41 2.96 -20.15
N LEU A 220 3.23 3.21 -19.57
CA LEU A 220 2.38 4.32 -20.00
C LEU A 220 3.09 5.67 -19.85
N ARG A 221 3.79 5.90 -18.73
CA ARG A 221 4.56 7.14 -18.50
C ARG A 221 5.77 7.28 -19.42
N LEU A 222 6.31 6.18 -19.92
CA LEU A 222 7.38 6.13 -20.93
C LEU A 222 6.85 6.21 -22.37
N GLY A 223 5.53 6.30 -22.58
CA GLY A 223 4.91 6.45 -23.90
C GLY A 223 4.53 5.14 -24.60
N ASP A 224 4.75 3.98 -23.99
CA ASP A 224 4.20 2.70 -24.49
C ASP A 224 2.73 2.55 -24.08
N ILE A 225 1.89 3.34 -24.74
CA ILE A 225 0.46 3.44 -24.41
C ILE A 225 -0.26 2.13 -24.75
N GLY A 226 0.06 1.52 -25.90
CA GLY A 226 -0.58 0.28 -26.36
C GLY A 226 -0.19 -0.94 -25.53
N GLY A 227 1.09 -1.05 -25.13
CA GLY A 227 1.54 -2.09 -24.21
C GLY A 227 0.90 -1.94 -22.83
N ALA A 228 0.86 -0.72 -22.29
CA ALA A 228 0.23 -0.46 -21.00
C ALA A 228 -1.28 -0.79 -20.98
N GLU A 229 -2.03 -0.40 -22.02
CA GLU A 229 -3.45 -0.73 -22.13
C GLU A 229 -3.68 -2.25 -22.11
N ARG A 230 -2.91 -3.02 -22.91
CA ARG A 230 -2.99 -4.48 -22.92
C ARG A 230 -2.70 -5.08 -21.55
N GLU A 231 -1.69 -4.58 -20.84
CA GLU A 231 -1.35 -5.09 -19.50
C GLU A 231 -2.43 -4.78 -18.47
N PHE A 232 -2.98 -3.55 -18.45
CA PHE A 232 -4.09 -3.24 -17.56
C PHE A 232 -5.33 -4.09 -17.87
N SER A 233 -5.66 -4.29 -19.16
CA SER A 233 -6.77 -5.17 -19.56
C SER A 233 -6.54 -6.62 -19.15
N ALA A 234 -5.31 -7.14 -19.25
CA ALA A 234 -4.98 -8.48 -18.77
C ALA A 234 -5.17 -8.60 -17.25
N LEU A 235 -4.83 -7.57 -16.47
CA LEU A 235 -5.04 -7.57 -15.02
C LEU A 235 -6.51 -7.68 -14.63
N LEU A 236 -7.43 -7.15 -15.43
CA LEU A 236 -8.88 -7.25 -15.18
C LEU A 236 -9.40 -8.69 -15.22
N GLN A 237 -8.70 -9.62 -15.89
CA GLN A 237 -9.04 -11.05 -15.88
C GLN A 237 -8.86 -11.66 -14.48
N TYR A 238 -7.88 -11.16 -13.74
CA TYR A 238 -7.54 -11.64 -12.41
C TYR A 238 -8.24 -10.83 -11.32
N LYS A 239 -8.33 -9.50 -11.47
CA LYS A 239 -8.90 -8.64 -10.43
C LYS A 239 -9.64 -7.44 -11.02
N GLN A 240 -10.94 -7.39 -10.74
CA GLN A 240 -11.78 -6.24 -11.03
C GLN A 240 -11.63 -5.21 -9.90
N HIS A 241 -10.71 -4.26 -10.08
CA HIS A 241 -10.43 -3.22 -9.09
C HIS A 241 -10.33 -1.85 -9.75
N TRP A 242 -10.88 -0.82 -9.11
CA TRP A 242 -10.99 0.53 -9.67
C TRP A 242 -9.64 1.12 -10.09
N ILE A 243 -8.56 0.76 -9.38
CA ILE A 243 -7.22 1.24 -9.69
C ILE A 243 -6.73 0.80 -11.08
N ILE A 244 -7.13 -0.38 -11.55
CA ILE A 244 -6.76 -0.90 -12.87
C ILE A 244 -7.51 -0.12 -13.95
N TYR A 245 -8.80 0.13 -13.75
CA TYR A 245 -9.58 1.03 -14.61
C TYR A 245 -9.05 2.46 -14.60
N ARG A 246 -8.52 2.97 -13.48
CA ARG A 246 -7.81 4.26 -13.45
C ARG A 246 -6.53 4.23 -14.33
N GLY A 247 -5.82 3.12 -14.37
CA GLY A 247 -4.72 2.90 -15.31
C GLY A 247 -5.18 2.97 -16.77
N LEU A 248 -6.26 2.27 -17.12
CA LEU A 248 -6.88 2.31 -18.45
C LEU A 248 -7.41 3.71 -18.81
N PHE A 249 -7.98 4.43 -17.84
CA PHE A 249 -8.38 5.82 -17.99
C PHE A 249 -7.20 6.70 -18.41
N TYR A 250 -6.04 6.56 -17.75
CA TYR A 250 -4.83 7.27 -18.14
C TYR A 250 -4.33 6.87 -19.53
N ALA A 251 -4.46 5.59 -19.90
CA ALA A 251 -4.18 5.15 -21.26
C ALA A 251 -5.11 5.83 -22.27
N GLY A 252 -6.42 5.90 -22.01
CA GLY A 252 -7.39 6.61 -22.83
C GLY A 252 -7.07 8.11 -23.00
N GLN A 253 -6.62 8.77 -21.92
CA GLN A 253 -6.12 10.15 -21.99
C GLN A 253 -4.88 10.27 -22.88
N ALA A 254 -3.89 9.38 -22.71
CA ALA A 254 -2.67 9.40 -23.51
C ALA A 254 -2.95 9.14 -25.01
N GLN A 255 -3.96 8.31 -25.31
CA GLN A 255 -4.47 8.08 -26.66
C GLN A 255 -5.27 9.27 -27.22
N LYS A 256 -5.58 10.28 -26.40
CA LYS A 256 -6.54 11.36 -26.70
C LYS A 256 -7.92 10.83 -27.11
N SER A 257 -8.29 9.65 -26.62
CA SER A 257 -9.59 9.03 -26.87
C SER A 257 -10.57 9.40 -25.75
N LEU A 258 -11.37 10.44 -25.99
CA LEU A 258 -12.40 10.91 -25.06
C LEU A 258 -13.36 9.78 -24.69
N ARG A 259 -13.77 8.95 -25.65
CA ARG A 259 -14.68 7.82 -25.43
C ARG A 259 -14.09 6.80 -24.44
N LYS A 260 -12.88 6.28 -24.72
CA LYS A 260 -12.22 5.31 -23.84
C LYS A 260 -11.95 5.90 -22.45
N MET A 261 -11.48 7.14 -22.40
CA MET A 261 -11.25 7.84 -21.14
C MET A 261 -12.53 7.90 -20.31
N LYS A 262 -13.67 8.31 -20.88
CA LYS A 262 -14.97 8.32 -20.19
C LYS A 262 -15.40 6.92 -19.75
N GLN A 263 -15.32 5.93 -20.63
CA GLN A 263 -15.69 4.54 -20.34
C GLN A 263 -14.90 3.99 -19.13
N TYR A 264 -13.58 4.11 -19.15
CA TYR A 264 -12.73 3.60 -18.07
C TYR A 264 -12.84 4.42 -16.79
N GLY A 265 -12.97 5.75 -16.89
CA GLY A 265 -13.17 6.62 -15.73
C GLY A 265 -14.47 6.30 -15.00
N ALA A 266 -15.55 6.13 -15.75
CA ALA A 266 -16.84 5.72 -15.23
C ALA A 266 -16.80 4.31 -14.60
N ALA A 267 -16.18 3.33 -15.28
CA ALA A 267 -16.03 1.98 -14.75
C ALA A 267 -15.26 1.96 -13.41
N ALA A 268 -14.19 2.75 -13.30
CA ALA A 268 -13.45 2.89 -12.03
C ALA A 268 -14.34 3.44 -10.91
N LEU A 269 -15.19 4.43 -11.18
CA LEU A 269 -16.05 5.06 -10.17
C LEU A 269 -17.24 4.17 -9.78
N LEU A 270 -17.82 3.42 -10.72
CA LEU A 270 -18.93 2.49 -10.48
C LEU A 270 -18.56 1.27 -9.64
N LEU A 271 -17.30 0.82 -9.69
CA LEU A 271 -16.89 -0.35 -8.90
C LEU A 271 -17.14 -0.16 -7.40
N PRO A 272 -17.42 -1.23 -6.63
CA PRO A 272 -17.60 -1.13 -5.19
C PRO A 272 -16.38 -0.55 -4.45
N GLY A 273 -16.62 -0.04 -3.24
CA GLY A 273 -15.60 0.53 -2.34
C GLY A 273 -16.03 1.86 -1.74
N ASP A 274 -15.30 2.33 -0.73
CA ASP A 274 -15.56 3.63 -0.13
C ASP A 274 -15.21 4.75 -1.14
N MET A 275 -16.17 5.61 -1.44
CA MET A 275 -15.92 6.76 -2.34
C MET A 275 -14.82 7.68 -1.81
N ALA A 276 -14.56 7.69 -0.50
CA ALA A 276 -13.45 8.43 0.07
C ALA A 276 -12.08 7.98 -0.46
N ASP A 277 -11.90 6.69 -0.78
CA ASP A 277 -10.67 6.16 -1.38
C ASP A 277 -10.47 6.64 -2.81
N LYS A 278 -11.58 6.99 -3.50
CA LYS A 278 -11.59 7.47 -4.89
C LYS A 278 -11.69 8.99 -5.00
N VAL A 279 -11.67 9.72 -3.88
CA VAL A 279 -11.94 11.17 -3.84
C VAL A 279 -10.99 12.00 -4.71
N GLN A 280 -9.74 11.55 -4.83
CA GLN A 280 -8.78 12.19 -5.72
C GLN A 280 -9.11 11.92 -7.18
N PHE A 281 -9.53 10.69 -7.49
CA PHE A 281 -9.85 10.29 -8.85
C PHE A 281 -11.12 10.97 -9.37
N LEU A 282 -12.10 11.30 -8.51
CA LEU A 282 -13.24 12.15 -8.88
C LEU A 282 -12.80 13.48 -9.50
N ALA A 283 -11.83 14.15 -8.87
CA ALA A 283 -11.30 15.42 -9.37
C ALA A 283 -10.49 15.23 -10.67
N GLU A 284 -9.67 14.18 -10.76
CA GLU A 284 -8.91 13.86 -11.98
C GLU A 284 -9.82 13.54 -13.18
N PHE A 285 -10.92 12.83 -12.95
CA PHE A 285 -11.90 12.59 -14.00
C PHE A 285 -12.57 13.90 -14.44
N ALA A 286 -12.97 14.74 -13.49
CA ALA A 286 -13.53 16.06 -13.78
C ALA A 286 -12.57 16.95 -14.59
N ASP A 287 -11.28 16.97 -14.23
CA ASP A 287 -10.24 17.69 -14.97
C ASP A 287 -10.18 17.23 -16.44
N SER A 288 -10.42 15.94 -16.69
CA SER A 288 -10.36 15.32 -18.02
C SER A 288 -11.61 15.58 -18.87
N LEU A 289 -12.69 16.08 -18.27
CA LEU A 289 -13.87 16.54 -18.97
C LEU A 289 -13.76 18.02 -19.40
N ALA A 290 -12.65 18.70 -19.07
CA ALA A 290 -12.46 20.09 -19.46
C ALA A 290 -12.55 20.29 -20.98
N GLY A 291 -13.20 21.38 -21.41
CA GLY A 291 -13.42 21.70 -22.82
C GLY A 291 -14.60 20.96 -23.46
N GLN A 292 -15.33 20.12 -22.72
CA GLN A 292 -16.60 19.52 -23.15
C GLN A 292 -17.75 20.35 -22.56
N GLU A 293 -18.29 21.30 -23.32
CA GLU A 293 -19.31 22.24 -22.83
C GLU A 293 -20.62 21.53 -22.44
N ASP A 294 -20.95 20.43 -23.13
CA ASP A 294 -22.08 19.55 -22.83
C ASP A 294 -21.93 18.83 -21.48
N LEU A 295 -20.71 18.71 -20.95
CA LEU A 295 -20.42 18.01 -19.69
C LEU A 295 -20.05 18.94 -18.53
N ARG A 296 -20.34 20.25 -18.67
CA ARG A 296 -20.00 21.27 -17.66
C ARG A 296 -20.62 20.95 -16.30
N THR A 297 -21.88 20.50 -16.30
CA THR A 297 -22.63 20.15 -15.09
C THR A 297 -22.02 18.95 -14.38
N GLU A 298 -21.78 17.87 -15.10
CA GLU A 298 -21.20 16.63 -14.58
C GLU A 298 -19.80 16.90 -14.02
N ARG A 299 -18.98 17.64 -14.77
CA ARG A 299 -17.66 18.08 -14.30
C ARG A 299 -17.75 18.81 -12.95
N ALA A 300 -18.64 19.79 -12.83
CA ALA A 300 -18.83 20.53 -11.59
C ALA A 300 -19.32 19.65 -10.44
N TRP A 301 -20.24 18.71 -10.72
CA TRP A 301 -20.74 17.75 -9.73
C TRP A 301 -19.66 16.81 -9.20
N HIS A 302 -18.72 16.37 -10.05
CA HIS A 302 -17.58 15.58 -9.59
C HIS A 302 -16.70 16.36 -8.59
N TYR A 303 -16.38 17.63 -8.88
CA TYR A 303 -15.63 18.47 -7.94
C TYR A 303 -16.42 18.71 -6.64
N ALA A 304 -17.72 18.98 -6.74
CA ALA A 304 -18.58 19.18 -5.58
C ALA A 304 -18.65 17.93 -4.68
N LEU A 305 -18.77 16.74 -5.28
CA LEU A 305 -18.74 15.48 -4.53
C LEU A 305 -17.39 15.27 -3.85
N ALA A 306 -16.28 15.50 -4.56
CA ALA A 306 -14.93 15.39 -4.00
C ALA A 306 -14.69 16.37 -2.84
N LEU A 307 -15.21 17.60 -2.96
CA LEU A 307 -15.16 18.62 -1.91
C LEU A 307 -15.93 18.18 -0.65
N ARG A 308 -17.19 17.75 -0.82
CA ARG A 308 -18.04 17.31 0.30
C ARG A 308 -17.44 16.14 1.07
N ILE A 309 -16.93 15.13 0.35
CA ILE A 309 -16.27 13.98 0.98
C ILE A 309 -15.07 14.40 1.83
N ARG A 310 -14.23 15.33 1.33
CA ARG A 310 -13.09 15.84 2.09
C ARG A 310 -13.53 16.60 3.35
N GLN A 311 -14.57 17.43 3.24
CA GLN A 311 -15.13 18.18 4.37
C GLN A 311 -15.70 17.25 5.45
N GLU A 312 -16.51 16.25 5.07
CA GLU A 312 -17.08 15.25 5.98
C GLU A 312 -16.00 14.45 6.73
N ARG A 313 -14.86 14.19 6.09
CA ARG A 313 -13.72 13.48 6.69
C ARG A 313 -12.78 14.39 7.49
N GLY A 314 -13.03 15.70 7.54
CA GLY A 314 -12.11 16.67 8.14
C GLY A 314 -10.74 16.73 7.46
N TRP A 315 -10.68 16.37 6.17
CA TRP A 315 -9.43 16.36 5.41
C TRP A 315 -9.09 17.73 4.87
N PHE A 316 -7.81 17.96 4.61
CA PHE A 316 -7.36 19.16 3.90
C PHE A 316 -8.04 19.25 2.53
N VAL A 317 -8.55 20.45 2.22
CA VAL A 317 -9.22 20.75 0.96
C VAL A 317 -8.32 21.70 0.17
N PRO A 318 -7.76 21.26 -0.98
CA PRO A 318 -6.97 22.13 -1.84
C PRO A 318 -7.79 23.31 -2.36
N GLU A 319 -7.20 24.50 -2.41
CA GLU A 319 -7.87 25.71 -2.90
C GLU A 319 -8.31 25.59 -4.37
N ALA A 320 -7.51 24.89 -5.18
CA ALA A 320 -7.87 24.56 -6.56
C ALA A 320 -9.20 23.80 -6.63
N LEU A 321 -9.43 22.82 -5.74
CA LEU A 321 -10.68 22.05 -5.70
C LEU A 321 -11.87 22.94 -5.29
N ARG A 322 -11.69 23.86 -4.33
CA ARG A 322 -12.75 24.80 -3.94
C ARG A 322 -13.15 25.69 -5.10
N ARG A 323 -12.17 26.28 -5.80
CA ARG A 323 -12.43 27.13 -6.97
C ARG A 323 -13.17 26.37 -8.06
N GLN A 324 -12.76 25.16 -8.37
CA GLN A 324 -13.42 24.33 -9.39
C GLN A 324 -14.84 23.90 -8.98
N ALA A 325 -15.09 23.62 -7.71
CA ALA A 325 -16.44 23.33 -7.24
C ALA A 325 -17.36 24.57 -7.25
N ALA A 326 -16.78 25.77 -7.10
CA ALA A 326 -17.51 27.05 -7.10
C ALA A 326 -17.88 27.56 -8.49
N THR A 327 -17.34 26.98 -9.57
CA THR A 327 -17.74 27.35 -10.95
C THR A 327 -19.12 26.83 -11.34
N TYR A 328 -19.77 26.06 -10.48
CA TYR A 328 -21.14 25.62 -10.71
C TYR A 328 -22.11 26.79 -10.50
N GLU A 329 -22.73 27.24 -11.58
CA GLU A 329 -23.81 28.23 -11.54
C GLU A 329 -25.10 27.53 -11.08
N GLY A 330 -25.29 27.44 -9.76
CA GLY A 330 -26.49 26.84 -9.17
C GLY A 330 -26.30 26.37 -7.74
N GLN A 331 -27.40 25.93 -7.12
CA GLN A 331 -27.34 25.31 -5.81
C GLN A 331 -26.69 23.92 -5.93
N ILE A 332 -25.55 23.72 -5.27
CA ILE A 332 -24.88 22.42 -5.26
C ILE A 332 -25.78 21.39 -4.56
N PRO A 333 -26.20 20.31 -5.24
CA PRO A 333 -27.08 19.28 -4.67
C PRO A 333 -26.48 18.59 -3.45
N ARG A 334 -27.32 17.95 -2.64
CA ARG A 334 -26.84 17.15 -1.50
C ARG A 334 -25.99 15.98 -1.99
N LYS A 335 -25.13 15.43 -1.12
CA LYS A 335 -24.23 14.31 -1.47
C LYS A 335 -24.98 13.12 -2.08
N ALA A 336 -26.15 12.76 -1.54
CA ALA A 336 -26.96 11.66 -2.07
C ALA A 336 -27.48 11.93 -3.50
N GLU A 337 -27.89 13.16 -3.79
CA GLU A 337 -28.35 13.59 -5.11
C GLU A 337 -27.19 13.64 -6.11
N LEU A 338 -26.02 14.14 -5.69
CA LEU A 338 -24.79 14.12 -6.48
C LEU A 338 -24.41 12.69 -6.85
N LEU A 339 -24.39 11.77 -5.87
CA LEU A 339 -24.06 10.37 -6.10
C LEU A 339 -25.03 9.71 -7.09
N ARG A 340 -26.35 9.92 -6.92
CA ARG A 340 -27.36 9.37 -7.83
C ARG A 340 -27.17 9.86 -9.25
N SER A 341 -26.97 11.17 -9.42
CA SER A 341 -26.86 11.79 -10.75
C SER A 341 -25.56 11.40 -11.44
N LEU A 342 -24.44 11.41 -10.70
CA LEU A 342 -23.14 10.97 -11.22
C LEU A 342 -23.12 9.48 -11.52
N GLN A 343 -23.79 8.64 -10.72
CA GLN A 343 -23.91 7.21 -11.01
C GLN A 343 -24.65 6.96 -12.33
N ALA A 344 -25.73 7.69 -12.61
CA ALA A 344 -26.43 7.60 -13.89
C ALA A 344 -25.51 7.99 -15.06
N PHE A 345 -24.78 9.10 -14.92
CA PHE A 345 -23.78 9.54 -15.90
C PHE A 345 -22.67 8.49 -16.11
N TRP A 346 -22.14 7.89 -15.04
CA TRP A 346 -21.11 6.87 -15.15
C TRP A 346 -21.62 5.64 -15.89
N ILE A 347 -22.85 5.18 -15.64
CA ILE A 347 -23.43 4.04 -16.35
C ILE A 347 -23.50 4.33 -17.86
N GLN A 348 -24.02 5.51 -18.23
CA GLN A 348 -24.08 5.93 -19.62
C GLN A 348 -22.69 5.98 -20.27
N CYS A 349 -21.70 6.52 -19.55
CA CYS A 349 -20.32 6.59 -20.06
C CYS A 349 -19.68 5.20 -20.21
N ARG A 350 -19.84 4.31 -19.23
CA ARG A 350 -19.25 2.96 -19.23
C ARG A 350 -19.78 2.13 -20.39
N HIS A 351 -21.09 2.22 -20.63
CA HIS A 351 -21.80 1.41 -21.63
C HIS A 351 -22.12 2.20 -22.90
N ASP A 352 -21.37 3.27 -23.19
CA ASP A 352 -21.56 4.07 -24.39
C ASP A 352 -21.44 3.20 -25.65
N GLY A 353 -22.54 3.10 -26.40
CA GLY A 353 -22.69 2.26 -27.58
C GLY A 353 -23.09 0.80 -27.32
N GLU A 354 -23.41 0.43 -26.08
CA GLU A 354 -24.00 -0.87 -25.73
C GLU A 354 -25.53 -0.75 -25.60
N GLU A 355 -26.22 -1.85 -25.87
CA GLU A 355 -27.68 -1.94 -25.72
C GLU A 355 -28.06 -2.17 -24.26
N GLU A 356 -28.86 -1.28 -23.68
CA GLU A 356 -29.49 -1.49 -22.39
C GLU A 356 -30.64 -2.49 -22.51
N LYS A 357 -30.58 -3.56 -21.72
CA LYS A 357 -31.59 -4.61 -21.69
C LYS A 357 -32.57 -4.41 -20.55
N GLN A 358 -33.73 -5.03 -20.69
CA GLN A 358 -34.81 -4.94 -19.71
C GLN A 358 -35.31 -6.34 -19.33
N GLY A 359 -35.72 -6.50 -18.07
CA GLY A 359 -36.19 -7.77 -17.56
C GLY A 359 -36.64 -7.69 -16.11
N PHE A 360 -36.62 -8.83 -15.43
CA PHE A 360 -36.91 -8.92 -14.00
C PHE A 360 -35.98 -9.89 -13.30
N ILE A 361 -35.72 -9.67 -12.01
CA ILE A 361 -35.00 -10.62 -11.17
C ILE A 361 -35.87 -11.88 -11.04
N SER A 362 -35.48 -12.96 -11.72
CA SER A 362 -36.27 -14.19 -11.75
C SER A 362 -36.02 -15.08 -10.54
N ALA A 363 -34.81 -15.01 -9.99
CA ALA A 363 -34.42 -15.79 -8.81
C ALA A 363 -33.27 -15.11 -8.07
N VAL A 364 -33.27 -15.24 -6.74
CA VAL A 364 -32.20 -14.82 -5.86
C VAL A 364 -31.65 -16.07 -5.17
N LEU A 365 -30.34 -16.28 -5.27
CA LEU A 365 -29.69 -17.46 -4.70
C LEU A 365 -29.60 -17.35 -3.17
N PRO A 366 -29.47 -18.50 -2.45
CA PRO A 366 -29.31 -18.51 -1.00
C PRO A 366 -28.22 -17.55 -0.52
N GLY A 367 -28.56 -16.73 0.47
CA GLY A 367 -27.66 -15.69 1.01
C GLY A 367 -27.67 -14.36 0.26
N GLY A 368 -28.52 -14.18 -0.77
CA GLY A 368 -28.80 -12.87 -1.38
C GLY A 368 -27.61 -12.21 -2.09
N ARG A 369 -26.54 -12.97 -2.36
CA ARG A 369 -25.29 -12.46 -2.94
C ARG A 369 -25.21 -12.59 -4.46
N ALA A 370 -26.16 -13.28 -5.07
CA ALA A 370 -26.22 -13.52 -6.50
C ALA A 370 -27.63 -13.97 -6.90
N GLY A 371 -27.90 -13.97 -8.20
CA GLY A 371 -29.20 -14.37 -8.73
C GLY A 371 -29.21 -14.42 -10.25
N PHE A 372 -30.41 -14.46 -10.80
CA PHE A 372 -30.66 -14.46 -12.22
C PHE A 372 -31.68 -13.38 -12.59
N ILE A 373 -31.43 -12.72 -13.73
CA ILE A 373 -32.37 -11.82 -14.38
C ILE A 373 -32.87 -12.49 -15.66
N LYS A 374 -34.18 -12.52 -15.85
CA LYS A 374 -34.80 -12.96 -17.09
C LYS A 374 -35.04 -11.72 -17.98
N GLU A 375 -34.39 -11.67 -19.14
CA GLU A 375 -34.63 -10.65 -20.16
C GLU A 375 -36.03 -10.83 -20.77
N TYR A 376 -36.72 -9.73 -21.05
CA TYR A 376 -38.01 -9.81 -21.75
C TYR A 376 -37.82 -10.37 -23.16
N GLY A 377 -38.50 -11.47 -23.47
CA GLY A 377 -38.34 -12.18 -24.75
C GLY A 377 -36.96 -12.82 -24.96
N GLY A 378 -36.07 -12.77 -23.96
CA GLY A 378 -34.67 -13.16 -24.08
C GLY A 378 -34.23 -14.26 -23.11
N PRO A 379 -32.92 -14.57 -23.07
CA PRO A 379 -32.35 -15.54 -22.14
C PRO A 379 -32.29 -15.00 -20.69
N SER A 380 -31.85 -15.85 -19.76
CA SER A 380 -31.54 -15.43 -18.40
C SER A 380 -30.04 -15.15 -18.24
N TYR A 381 -29.70 -14.14 -17.45
CA TYR A 381 -28.33 -13.75 -17.13
C TYR A 381 -28.08 -13.86 -15.63
N TYR A 382 -26.92 -14.41 -15.27
CA TYR A 382 -26.45 -14.43 -13.90
C TYR A 382 -26.02 -13.03 -13.45
N PHE A 383 -26.24 -12.67 -12.19
CA PHE A 383 -25.67 -11.47 -11.57
C PHE A 383 -25.07 -11.77 -10.19
N LYS A 384 -24.15 -10.88 -9.77
CA LYS A 384 -23.63 -10.81 -8.40
C LYS A 384 -24.16 -9.57 -7.69
N ARG A 385 -24.18 -9.57 -6.36
CA ARG A 385 -24.68 -8.44 -5.56
C ARG A 385 -24.07 -7.10 -5.93
N ASP A 386 -22.78 -7.08 -6.24
CA ASP A 386 -22.07 -5.84 -6.61
C ASP A 386 -22.61 -5.20 -7.89
N ALA A 387 -23.33 -5.94 -8.73
CA ALA A 387 -23.99 -5.43 -9.91
C ALA A 387 -25.30 -4.67 -9.62
N LEU A 388 -25.86 -4.77 -8.41
CA LEU A 388 -27.19 -4.22 -8.09
C LEU A 388 -27.19 -2.73 -7.73
N LEU A 389 -26.02 -2.05 -7.70
CA LEU A 389 -25.93 -0.58 -7.56
C LEU A 389 -26.77 0.05 -6.41
N GLY A 390 -27.00 -0.69 -5.32
CA GLY A 390 -27.80 -0.24 -4.17
C GLY A 390 -29.26 -0.72 -4.17
N LEU A 391 -29.68 -1.47 -5.19
CA LEU A 391 -30.95 -2.19 -5.25
C LEU A 391 -30.88 -3.46 -4.38
N ASP A 392 -31.96 -3.74 -3.65
CA ASP A 392 -32.14 -5.00 -2.94
C ASP A 392 -32.43 -6.14 -3.92
N ALA A 393 -31.82 -7.30 -3.67
CA ALA A 393 -32.01 -8.49 -4.48
C ALA A 393 -33.35 -9.14 -4.15
N GLU A 394 -34.42 -8.73 -4.83
CA GLU A 394 -35.77 -9.25 -4.61
C GLU A 394 -36.38 -9.80 -5.91
N ALA A 395 -36.86 -11.05 -5.87
CA ALA A 395 -37.46 -11.70 -7.02
C ALA A 395 -38.75 -10.99 -7.46
N GLY A 396 -38.97 -10.90 -8.78
CA GLY A 396 -40.06 -10.13 -9.38
C GLY A 396 -39.76 -8.66 -9.60
N THR A 397 -38.64 -8.13 -9.08
CA THR A 397 -38.23 -6.73 -9.32
C THR A 397 -37.90 -6.51 -10.79
N TYR A 398 -38.59 -5.54 -11.41
CA TYR A 398 -38.30 -5.08 -12.77
C TYR A 398 -37.02 -4.26 -12.81
N VAL A 399 -36.17 -4.55 -13.78
CA VAL A 399 -34.82 -3.98 -13.86
C VAL A 399 -34.42 -3.66 -15.29
N THR A 400 -33.54 -2.66 -15.43
CA THR A 400 -32.68 -2.48 -16.59
C THR A 400 -31.25 -2.88 -16.26
N PHE A 401 -30.50 -3.36 -17.25
CA PHE A 401 -29.15 -3.88 -17.04
C PHE A 401 -28.36 -3.92 -18.35
N PHE A 402 -27.04 -4.03 -18.23
CA PHE A 402 -26.14 -4.31 -19.35
C PHE A 402 -25.58 -5.72 -19.25
N VAL A 403 -25.07 -6.25 -20.36
CA VAL A 403 -24.53 -7.61 -20.42
C VAL A 403 -23.04 -7.57 -20.71
N GLU A 404 -22.27 -8.06 -19.75
CA GLU A 404 -20.85 -8.30 -19.94
C GLU A 404 -20.57 -9.76 -20.26
N VAL A 405 -19.61 -9.98 -21.16
CA VAL A 405 -19.04 -11.30 -21.40
C VAL A 405 -17.98 -11.55 -20.32
N GLY A 406 -18.30 -12.43 -19.38
CA GLY A 406 -17.34 -12.95 -18.42
C GLY A 406 -16.32 -13.85 -19.11
N GLN A 407 -15.04 -13.56 -18.92
CA GLN A 407 -13.97 -14.49 -19.27
C GLN A 407 -13.83 -15.52 -18.14
N ASP A 408 -14.08 -16.79 -18.45
CA ASP A 408 -13.84 -17.88 -17.53
C ASP A 408 -12.32 -18.03 -17.32
N ARG A 409 -11.88 -18.05 -16.05
CA ARG A 409 -10.47 -18.22 -15.67
C ARG A 409 -9.92 -19.58 -16.09
N PHE A 410 -10.78 -20.55 -16.41
CA PHE A 410 -10.41 -21.92 -16.73
C PHE A 410 -10.73 -22.33 -18.18
N GLY A 411 -10.96 -21.37 -19.09
CA GLY A 411 -11.16 -21.67 -20.51
C GLY A 411 -12.51 -22.30 -20.87
N GLY A 412 -13.49 -22.27 -19.96
CA GLY A 412 -14.88 -22.64 -20.28
C GLY A 412 -15.59 -21.63 -21.18
N LYS A 413 -16.81 -21.97 -21.63
CA LYS A 413 -17.65 -21.10 -22.46
C LYS A 413 -17.81 -19.73 -21.78
N ALA A 414 -17.52 -18.66 -22.52
CA ALA A 414 -17.68 -17.30 -22.06
C ALA A 414 -19.12 -17.08 -21.53
N SER A 415 -19.25 -16.83 -20.23
CA SER A 415 -20.56 -16.70 -19.58
C SER A 415 -21.00 -15.24 -19.64
N ARG A 416 -22.22 -14.99 -20.13
CA ARG A 416 -22.79 -13.64 -20.15
C ARG A 416 -23.44 -13.35 -18.81
N ARG A 417 -23.12 -12.21 -18.20
CA ARG A 417 -23.65 -11.78 -16.91
C ARG A 417 -24.30 -10.41 -16.99
N ALA A 418 -25.32 -10.18 -16.18
CA ALA A 418 -25.92 -8.87 -16.01
C ALA A 418 -25.06 -8.01 -15.07
N VAL A 419 -24.84 -6.76 -15.45
CA VAL A 419 -24.09 -5.75 -14.69
C VAL A 419 -24.84 -4.42 -14.67
N ASP A 420 -24.46 -3.54 -13.73
CA ASP A 420 -24.98 -2.17 -13.59
C ASP A 420 -26.51 -2.11 -13.59
N ILE A 421 -27.09 -3.00 -12.78
CA ILE A 421 -28.52 -3.29 -12.70
C ILE A 421 -29.21 -2.16 -11.93
N ARG A 422 -30.30 -1.65 -12.49
CA ARG A 422 -31.12 -0.58 -11.90
C ARG A 422 -32.57 -0.99 -11.84
N LYS A 423 -33.30 -0.49 -10.84
CA LYS A 423 -34.75 -0.68 -10.76
C LYS A 423 -35.43 0.06 -11.92
N LYS A 424 -36.37 -0.61 -12.58
CA LYS A 424 -37.29 0.02 -13.53
C LYS A 424 -38.59 0.34 -12.79
N GLU A 425 -38.96 1.62 -12.70
CA GLU A 425 -40.10 2.06 -11.88
C GLU A 425 -41.48 1.75 -12.48
N SER A 426 -41.55 1.31 -13.75
CA SER A 426 -42.81 0.97 -14.44
C SER A 426 -42.57 0.03 -15.63
N LEU A 427 -43.56 -0.84 -15.91
CA LEU A 427 -43.61 -1.70 -17.11
C LEU A 427 -44.11 -0.96 -18.38
N PHE A 428 -44.52 0.30 -18.22
CA PHE A 428 -45.01 1.20 -19.27
C PHE A 428 -44.01 2.32 -19.52
#